data_AF-A0A819Z5F4-F1
#
_entry.id   AF-A0A819Z5F4-F1
#
_cell.length_a   1.000
_cell.length_b   1.000
_cell.length_c   1.000
_cell.angle_alpha   90.00
_cell.angle_beta   90.00
_cell.angle_gamma   90.00
#
_symmetry.space_group_name_H-M   'P 1'
#
loop_
_entity.id
_entity.type
_entity.pdbx_description
1 polymer ?
#
loop_
_entity_poly.entity_id
_entity_poly.type
_entity_poly.pdbx_seq_one_letter_code
_entity_poly.pdbx_strand_id
1 'polypeptide(L)'
;MTKKPKNSKKDGQEHRPFRYQTLHERLNNININVVHRIRYHDTVNLVDNQDLIRTSYFYQSLEHWSTLNFSEVYTKLHNQLRPLANSLEQVVYNREKILPLLRQSLIEQNPLIIETL
;
A
#
# COMPACT_ATOMS: atom_id res chain seq x y z
N MET A 1 -31.11 11.87 30.47
CA MET A 1 -29.78 11.27 30.73
C MET A 1 -29.71 9.92 30.02
N THR A 2 -29.19 9.87 28.79
CA THR A 2 -29.09 8.63 28.00
C THR A 2 -27.74 7.96 28.25
N LYS A 3 -27.77 6.73 28.75
CA LYS A 3 -26.59 5.94 29.12
C LYS A 3 -25.81 5.57 27.84
N LYS A 4 -24.53 5.95 27.75
CA LYS A 4 -23.58 5.40 26.76
C LYS A 4 -23.39 3.90 27.05
N PRO A 5 -23.40 3.01 26.05
CA PRO A 5 -23.04 1.62 26.26
C PRO A 5 -21.55 1.53 26.57
N LYS A 6 -21.22 0.99 27.75
CA LYS A 6 -19.87 0.58 28.13
C LYS A 6 -19.51 -0.62 27.27
N ASN A 7 -18.56 -0.47 26.34
CA ASN A 7 -17.83 -1.60 25.77
C ASN A 7 -16.92 -2.19 26.87
N SER A 8 -17.53 -2.97 27.75
CA SER A 8 -16.82 -3.80 28.71
C SER A 8 -16.35 -5.06 28.03
N LYS A 9 -15.03 -5.25 27.97
CA LYS A 9 -14.29 -6.45 28.40
C LYS A 9 -12.90 -6.42 27.78
N LYS A 10 -11.88 -6.24 28.63
CA LYS A 10 -10.53 -6.83 28.54
C LYS A 10 -9.73 -6.46 29.80
N ASP A 11 -10.35 -6.56 30.98
CA ASP A 11 -9.59 -6.68 32.22
C ASP A 11 -9.05 -8.11 32.27
N GLY A 12 -7.72 -8.24 32.23
CA GLY A 12 -7.02 -9.53 32.31
C GLY A 12 -6.48 -10.11 30.99
N GLN A 13 -6.20 -9.30 29.96
CA GLN A 13 -5.38 -9.80 28.86
C GLN A 13 -3.93 -9.92 29.31
N GLU A 14 -3.50 -11.16 29.55
CA GLU A 14 -2.08 -11.54 29.59
C GLU A 14 -1.33 -10.84 28.46
N HIS A 15 -0.17 -10.26 28.81
CA HIS A 15 0.69 -9.43 27.97
C HIS A 15 1.42 -10.27 26.89
N ARG A 16 0.66 -11.04 26.09
CA ARG A 16 1.21 -11.86 25.00
C ARG A 16 1.24 -11.02 23.72
N PRO A 17 2.42 -10.74 23.15
CA PRO A 17 2.55 -9.91 21.95
C PRO A 17 1.88 -10.55 20.72
N PHE A 18 1.78 -11.88 20.69
CA PHE A 18 1.12 -12.62 19.61
C PHE A 18 -0.06 -13.43 20.17
N ARG A 19 -1.26 -13.16 19.66
CA ARG A 19 -2.48 -13.88 20.02
C ARG A 19 -3.23 -14.26 18.75
N TYR A 20 -3.77 -15.48 18.72
CA TYR A 20 -4.69 -15.89 17.67
C TYR A 20 -5.92 -14.98 17.64
N GLN A 21 -6.27 -14.53 16.45
CA GLN A 21 -7.49 -13.80 16.15
C GLN A 21 -8.17 -14.48 14.98
N THR A 22 -9.46 -14.79 15.15
CA THR A 22 -10.31 -15.31 14.09
C THR A 22 -10.46 -14.30 12.97
N LEU A 23 -10.83 -14.76 11.77
CA LEU A 23 -11.08 -13.86 10.63
C LEU A 23 -12.16 -12.82 10.95
N HIS A 24 -13.23 -13.22 11.63
CA HIS A 24 -14.30 -12.30 12.03
C HIS A 24 -13.82 -11.20 12.98
N GLU A 25 -13.02 -11.56 14.00
CA GLU A 25 -12.42 -10.58 14.91
C GLU A 25 -11.50 -9.60 14.17
N ARG A 26 -10.67 -10.12 13.23
CA ARG A 26 -9.79 -9.26 12.42
C ARG A 26 -10.59 -8.28 11.57
N LEU A 27 -11.64 -8.75 10.89
CA LEU A 27 -12.50 -7.89 10.06
C LEU A 27 -13.18 -6.79 10.88
N ASN A 28 -13.71 -7.13 12.07
CA ASN A 28 -14.33 -6.15 12.97
C ASN A 28 -13.33 -5.10 13.50
N ASN A 29 -12.03 -5.44 13.57
CA ASN A 29 -10.98 -4.53 14.00
C ASN A 29 -10.43 -3.65 12.86
N ILE A 30 -10.76 -3.92 11.59
CA ILE A 30 -10.31 -3.10 10.45
C ILE A 30 -11.12 -1.80 10.42
N ASN A 31 -10.45 -0.67 10.70
CA ASN A 31 -11.04 0.67 10.57
C ASN A 31 -10.71 1.30 9.21
N ILE A 32 -11.69 1.42 8.32
CA ILE A 32 -11.53 2.04 6.99
C ILE A 32 -11.67 3.58 7.10
N ASN A 33 -10.75 4.23 7.79
CA ASN A 33 -10.66 5.70 7.81
C ASN A 33 -9.34 6.16 7.19
N VAL A 34 -9.30 6.25 5.86
CA VAL A 34 -8.07 6.54 5.10
C VAL A 34 -7.60 7.98 5.30
N VAL A 35 -8.52 8.92 5.53
CA VAL A 35 -8.21 10.36 5.68
C VAL A 35 -7.54 10.68 7.03
N HIS A 36 -7.94 9.99 8.09
CA HIS A 36 -7.42 10.24 9.45
C HIS A 36 -6.29 9.29 9.85
N ARG A 37 -5.94 8.33 8.98
CA ARG A 37 -4.69 7.58 9.13
C ARG A 37 -3.55 8.54 8.81
N ILE A 38 -3.06 9.23 9.83
CA ILE A 38 -1.81 9.97 9.74
C ILE A 38 -0.74 8.93 9.43
N ARG A 39 -0.34 8.83 8.16
CA ARG A 39 0.79 8.01 7.72
C ARG A 39 2.07 8.70 8.17
N TYR A 40 2.32 8.72 9.47
CA TYR A 40 3.52 9.34 10.06
C TYR A 40 4.82 8.74 9.50
N HIS A 41 4.77 7.56 8.85
CA HIS A 41 5.93 6.85 8.33
C HIS A 41 6.02 6.80 6.78
N ASP A 42 4.89 6.79 6.05
CA ASP A 42 4.91 6.63 4.59
C ASP A 42 4.94 7.97 3.84
N THR A 43 4.22 9.00 4.31
CA THR A 43 4.16 10.28 3.59
C THR A 43 5.33 11.20 3.89
N VAL A 44 5.98 11.05 5.06
CA VAL A 44 7.11 11.90 5.46
C VAL A 44 8.34 11.64 4.58
N ASN A 45 8.57 10.39 4.15
CA ASN A 45 9.73 10.05 3.31
C ASN A 45 9.54 10.34 1.81
N LEU A 46 8.30 10.42 1.30
CA LEU A 46 8.07 10.78 -0.11
C LEU A 46 8.03 12.29 -0.37
N VAL A 47 7.68 13.10 0.63
CA VAL A 47 7.41 14.55 0.44
C VAL A 47 8.65 15.43 0.66
N ASP A 48 9.67 14.97 1.39
CA ASP A 48 10.89 15.76 1.66
C ASP A 48 11.94 15.73 0.53
N ASN A 49 11.72 15.00 -0.56
CA ASN A 49 12.66 14.96 -1.68
C ASN A 49 12.41 16.13 -2.65
N GLN A 50 13.29 17.13 -2.63
CA GLN A 50 13.37 18.21 -3.63
C GLN A 50 13.42 17.72 -5.10
N ASP A 51 13.65 16.43 -5.32
CA ASP A 51 13.63 15.77 -6.63
C ASP A 51 12.24 15.47 -7.20
N LEU A 52 11.14 15.85 -6.53
CA LEU A 52 9.78 15.75 -7.10
C LEU A 52 9.63 16.54 -8.42
N ILE A 53 10.45 17.57 -8.63
CA ILE A 53 10.45 18.34 -9.89
C ILE A 53 11.00 17.48 -11.05
N ARG A 54 11.83 16.46 -10.76
CA ARG A 54 12.47 15.58 -11.75
C ARG A 54 11.86 14.17 -11.81
N THR A 55 11.07 13.77 -10.82
CA THR A 55 10.56 12.40 -10.66
C THR A 55 9.05 12.38 -10.45
N SER A 56 8.39 11.29 -10.82
CA SER A 56 6.93 11.13 -10.62
C SER A 56 6.61 10.41 -9.31
N TYR A 57 5.45 10.70 -8.71
CA TYR A 57 4.94 9.90 -7.58
C TYR A 57 4.83 8.41 -7.91
N PHE A 58 4.50 8.10 -9.17
CA PHE A 58 4.42 6.72 -9.63
C PHE A 58 5.80 6.05 -9.60
N TYR A 59 6.84 6.74 -10.09
CA TYR A 59 8.22 6.25 -10.03
C TYR A 59 8.69 6.03 -8.58
N GLN A 60 8.45 7.00 -7.71
CA GLN A 60 8.84 6.90 -6.30
C GLN A 60 8.13 5.74 -5.60
N SER A 61 6.84 5.53 -5.88
CA SER A 61 6.08 4.40 -5.32
C SER A 61 6.63 3.07 -5.82
N LEU A 62 7.01 3.00 -7.10
CA LEU A 62 7.57 1.80 -7.73
C LEU A 62 8.94 1.43 -7.15
N GLU A 63 9.81 2.42 -6.91
CA GLU A 63 11.09 2.21 -6.21
C GLU A 63 10.88 1.91 -4.72
N HIS A 64 9.89 2.53 -4.05
CA HIS A 64 9.57 2.19 -2.66
C HIS A 64 9.16 0.71 -2.53
N TRP A 65 8.23 0.26 -3.36
CA TRP A 65 7.79 -1.13 -3.36
C TRP A 65 8.87 -2.09 -3.85
N SER A 66 9.85 -1.66 -4.64
CA SER A 66 11.01 -2.51 -5.01
C SER A 66 11.93 -2.81 -3.83
N THR A 67 11.91 -1.97 -2.78
CA THR A 67 12.63 -2.23 -1.52
C THR A 67 11.84 -3.10 -0.53
N LEU A 68 10.52 -3.18 -0.67
CA LEU A 68 9.64 -3.91 0.25
C LEU A 68 9.18 -5.27 -0.28
N ASN A 69 8.91 -5.37 -1.59
CA ASN A 69 8.35 -6.56 -2.23
C ASN A 69 9.37 -7.20 -3.18
N PHE A 70 9.92 -8.34 -2.76
CA PHE A 70 10.87 -9.14 -3.55
C PHE A 70 10.22 -10.34 -4.24
N SER A 71 8.88 -10.38 -4.34
CA SER A 71 8.21 -11.46 -5.05
C SER A 71 8.58 -11.46 -6.54
N GLU A 72 8.61 -12.65 -7.13
CA GLU A 72 8.94 -12.81 -8.56
C GLU A 72 7.93 -12.07 -9.45
N VAL A 73 6.65 -12.09 -9.07
CA VAL A 73 5.56 -11.45 -9.82
C VAL A 73 5.73 -9.93 -9.81
N TYR A 74 6.04 -9.35 -8.64
CA TYR A 74 6.34 -7.92 -8.55
C TYR A 74 7.59 -7.54 -9.32
N THR A 75 8.67 -8.33 -9.19
CA THR A 75 9.94 -8.07 -9.89
C THR A 75 9.75 -8.03 -11.41
N LYS A 76 8.94 -8.95 -11.96
CA LYS A 76 8.58 -8.96 -13.39
C LYS A 76 7.82 -7.70 -13.80
N LEU A 77 6.80 -7.32 -13.03
CA LEU A 77 6.01 -6.11 -13.30
C LEU A 77 6.86 -4.84 -13.21
N HIS A 78 7.67 -4.72 -12.14
CA HIS A 78 8.59 -3.61 -11.92
C HIS A 78 9.54 -3.43 -13.11
N ASN A 79 10.16 -4.50 -13.60
CA ASN A 79 11.07 -4.44 -14.75
C ASN A 79 10.39 -4.00 -16.04
N GLN A 80 9.09 -4.28 -16.20
CA GLN A 80 8.31 -3.80 -17.35
C GLN A 80 7.90 -2.32 -17.21
N LEU A 81 7.55 -1.89 -16.00
CA LEU A 81 7.05 -0.54 -15.73
C LEU A 81 8.15 0.51 -15.59
N ARG A 82 9.28 0.18 -14.95
CA ARG A 82 10.40 1.09 -14.70
C ARG A 82 10.87 1.87 -15.95
N PRO A 83 11.15 1.25 -17.11
CA PRO A 83 11.59 2.00 -18.29
C PRO A 83 10.52 2.92 -18.88
N LEU A 84 9.24 2.72 -18.54
CA LEU A 84 8.12 3.50 -19.05
C LEU A 84 7.79 4.71 -18.16
N ALA A 85 8.39 4.79 -16.97
CA ALA A 85 7.88 5.62 -15.89
C ALA A 85 8.94 6.41 -15.13
N ASN A 86 10.14 6.64 -15.69
CA ASN A 86 11.22 7.33 -14.97
C ASN A 86 10.91 8.80 -14.64
N SER A 87 10.06 9.46 -15.43
CA SER A 87 9.61 10.83 -15.21
C SER A 87 8.10 10.97 -15.37
N LEU A 88 7.54 12.10 -14.94
CA LEU A 88 6.10 12.35 -15.06
C LEU A 88 5.65 12.41 -16.53
N GLU A 89 6.45 13.03 -17.40
CA GLU A 89 6.19 13.12 -18.83
C GLU A 89 6.16 11.74 -19.47
N GLN A 90 7.08 10.85 -19.08
CA GLN A 90 7.10 9.47 -19.55
C GLN A 90 5.87 8.70 -19.11
N VAL A 91 5.43 8.88 -17.85
CA VAL A 91 4.20 8.25 -17.34
C VAL A 91 2.98 8.70 -18.14
N VAL A 92 2.85 10.00 -18.40
CA VAL A 92 1.73 10.55 -19.18
C VAL A 92 1.78 10.04 -20.63
N TYR A 93 2.96 10.05 -21.26
CA TYR A 93 3.15 9.59 -22.63
C TYR A 93 2.89 8.08 -22.80
N ASN A 94 3.35 7.26 -21.84
CA ASN A 94 3.23 5.80 -21.88
C ASN A 94 1.98 5.28 -21.16
N ARG A 95 1.00 6.13 -20.82
CA ARG A 95 -0.21 5.74 -20.07
C ARG A 95 -0.92 4.53 -20.68
N GLU A 96 -1.06 4.51 -22.01
CA GLU A 96 -1.73 3.44 -22.74
C GLU A 96 -0.97 2.10 -22.72
N LYS A 97 0.32 2.12 -22.33
CA LYS A 97 1.13 0.91 -22.11
C LYS A 97 1.16 0.49 -20.65
N ILE A 98 1.15 1.45 -19.72
CA ILE A 98 1.19 1.21 -18.28
C ILE A 98 -0.13 0.59 -17.79
N LEU A 99 -1.27 1.14 -18.21
CA LEU A 99 -2.59 0.68 -17.73
C LEU A 99 -2.88 -0.80 -18.04
N PRO A 100 -2.59 -1.34 -19.25
CA PRO A 100 -2.76 -2.76 -19.52
C PRO A 100 -1.91 -3.66 -18.63
N LEU A 101 -0.66 -3.27 -18.32
CA LEU A 101 0.22 -4.06 -17.46
C LEU A 101 -0.33 -4.17 -16.04
N LEU A 102 -0.77 -3.04 -15.46
CA LEU A 102 -1.40 -3.03 -14.13
C LEU A 102 -2.69 -3.84 -14.12
N ARG A 103 -3.53 -3.69 -15.15
CA ARG A 103 -4.78 -4.44 -15.28
C ARG A 103 -4.52 -5.94 -15.36
N GLN A 104 -3.53 -6.36 -16.13
CA GLN A 104 -3.16 -7.78 -16.27
C GLN A 104 -2.76 -8.35 -14.90
N SER A 105 -1.92 -7.65 -14.15
CA SER A 105 -1.51 -8.08 -12.81
C SER A 105 -2.67 -8.12 -11.80
N LEU A 106 -3.66 -7.23 -11.91
CA LEU A 106 -4.88 -7.30 -11.10
C LEU A 106 -5.75 -8.52 -11.42
N ILE A 107 -5.85 -8.89 -12.70
CA ILE A 107 -6.63 -10.05 -13.16
C ILE A 107 -6.02 -11.37 -12.69
N GLU A 108 -4.68 -11.44 -12.60
CA GLU A 108 -3.98 -12.63 -12.09
C GLU A 108 -4.28 -12.91 -10.61
N GLN A 109 -4.83 -11.94 -9.86
CA GLN A 109 -5.25 -12.05 -8.46
C GLN A 109 -4.16 -12.66 -7.54
N ASN A 110 -2.89 -12.40 -7.85
CA ASN A 110 -1.81 -12.95 -7.05
C ASN A 110 -1.72 -12.22 -5.70
N PRO A 111 -1.84 -12.92 -4.55
CA PRO A 111 -1.84 -12.27 -3.24
C PRO A 111 -0.53 -11.55 -2.91
N LEU A 112 0.58 -11.88 -3.58
CA LEU A 112 1.90 -11.31 -3.32
C LEU A 112 2.13 -9.96 -4.01
N ILE A 113 1.24 -9.52 -4.90
CA ILE A 113 1.39 -8.25 -5.64
C ILE A 113 0.26 -7.25 -5.38
N ILE A 114 -0.90 -7.70 -4.89
CA ILE A 114 -2.12 -6.88 -4.74
C ILE A 114 -1.92 -5.62 -3.90
N GLU A 115 -1.05 -5.66 -2.88
CA GLU A 115 -0.79 -4.48 -2.04
C GLU A 115 0.04 -3.40 -2.76
N THR A 116 0.81 -3.80 -3.78
CA THR A 116 1.77 -2.93 -4.47
C THR A 116 1.24 -2.27 -5.74
N LEU A 117 0.07 -2.71 -6.22
CA LEU A 117 -0.63 -2.21 -7.41
C LEU A 117 -1.48 -0.98 -7.08
#